data_AF-A0A1Y4T7Z2-F1
#
_entry.id   AF-A0A1Y4T7Z2-F1
#
_cell.length_a   1.000
_cell.length_b   1.000
_cell.length_c   1.000
_cell.angle_alpha   90.00
_cell.angle_beta   90.00
_cell.angle_gamma   90.00
#
_symmetry.space_group_name_H-M   'P 1'
#
loop_
_entity.id
_entity.type
_entity.pdbx_description
1 polymer ?
#
loop_
_entity_poly.entity_id
_entity_poly.type
_entity_poly.pdbx_seq_one_letter_code
_entity_poly.pdbx_strand_id
1 'polypeptide(L)'
;MDERKQIAEDTLDQLIEQALRELDRVEPDGLAEERMSDISDEIRRDLRLEETQRTLMLDYITQLNRVAQKQRRCLYIQGAKDCVQLLRGLGVIK
;
A
#
# COMPACT_ATOMS: atom_id res chain seq x y z
N MET A 1 23.34 -24.69 -9.76
CA MET A 1 21.91 -24.32 -9.83
C MET A 1 21.43 -24.58 -11.24
N ASP A 2 20.18 -24.98 -11.42
CA ASP A 2 19.61 -25.30 -12.73
C ASP A 2 19.39 -23.99 -13.52
N GLU A 3 20.07 -23.80 -14.66
CA GLU A 3 19.98 -22.60 -15.50
C GLU A 3 18.54 -22.23 -15.85
N ARG A 4 17.69 -23.23 -16.06
CA ARG A 4 16.26 -23.01 -16.37
C ARG A 4 15.51 -22.43 -15.18
N LYS A 5 15.90 -22.81 -13.97
CA LYS A 5 15.32 -22.27 -12.74
C LYS A 5 15.73 -20.80 -12.55
N GLN A 6 16.99 -20.47 -12.82
CA GLN A 6 17.46 -19.08 -12.74
C GLN A 6 16.74 -18.18 -13.75
N ILE A 7 16.61 -18.62 -15.00
CA ILE A 7 15.90 -17.86 -16.04
C ILE A 7 14.43 -17.62 -15.64
N ALA A 8 13.77 -18.61 -15.03
CA ALA A 8 12.38 -18.49 -14.58
C ALA A 8 12.24 -17.50 -13.41
N GLU A 9 13.17 -17.52 -12.44
CA GLU A 9 13.21 -16.57 -11.33
C GLU A 9 13.46 -15.14 -11.84
N ASP A 10 14.45 -14.93 -12.70
CA ASP A 10 14.77 -13.62 -13.26
C ASP A 10 13.60 -13.04 -14.08
N THR A 11 12.90 -13.88 -14.84
CA THR A 11 11.71 -13.47 -15.61
C THR A 11 10.57 -13.09 -14.68
N LEU A 12 10.37 -13.84 -13.60
CA LEU A 12 9.31 -13.56 -12.63
C LEU A 12 9.57 -12.22 -11.92
N ASP A 13 10.81 -11.95 -11.51
CA ASP A 13 11.20 -10.69 -10.87
C ASP A 13 10.98 -9.50 -11.81
N GLN A 14 11.36 -9.62 -13.09
CA GLN A 14 11.11 -8.58 -14.09
C GLN A 14 9.62 -8.29 -14.30
N LEU A 15 8.78 -9.32 -14.34
CA LEU A 15 7.33 -9.16 -14.48
C LEU A 15 6.72 -8.50 -13.23
N ILE A 16 7.20 -8.86 -12.04
CA ILE A 16 6.78 -8.22 -10.78
C ILE A 16 7.19 -6.74 -10.78
N GLU A 17 8.44 -6.42 -11.10
CA GLU A 17 8.91 -5.04 -11.20
C GLU A 17 8.12 -4.22 -12.20
N GLN A 18 7.82 -4.79 -13.38
CA GLN A 18 7.04 -4.10 -14.39
C GLN A 18 5.62 -3.82 -13.89
N ALA A 19 4.95 -4.80 -13.29
CA ALA A 19 3.61 -4.64 -12.74
C ALA A 19 3.58 -3.57 -11.62
N LEU A 20 4.59 -3.53 -10.75
CA LEU A 20 4.73 -2.51 -9.71
C LEU A 20 4.91 -1.10 -10.32
N ARG A 21 5.77 -0.96 -11.33
CA ARG A 21 5.97 0.33 -12.02
C ARG A 21 4.72 0.80 -12.76
N GLU A 22 3.94 -0.11 -13.31
CA GLU A 22 2.65 0.22 -13.95
C GLU A 22 1.63 0.69 -12.91
N LEU A 23 1.57 0.07 -11.73
CA LEU A 23 0.74 0.52 -10.61
C LEU A 23 1.12 1.93 -10.15
N ASP A 24 2.40 2.21 -9.95
CA ASP A 24 2.90 3.54 -9.53
C ASP A 24 2.57 4.66 -10.54
N ARG A 25 2.43 4.32 -11.83
CA ARG A 25 2.07 5.29 -12.88
C ARG A 25 0.58 5.64 -12.90
N VAL A 26 -0.28 4.72 -12.47
CA VAL A 26 -1.74 4.91 -12.50
C VAL A 26 -2.19 5.81 -11.35
N GLU A 27 -1.52 5.73 -10.20
CA GLU A 27 -1.81 6.53 -9.01
C GLU A 27 -0.50 7.07 -8.43
N PRO A 28 -0.04 8.28 -8.83
CA PRO A 28 1.13 8.89 -8.20
C PRO A 28 0.86 9.14 -6.72
N ASP A 29 1.75 8.62 -5.87
CA ASP A 29 1.69 8.76 -4.42
C ASP A 29 1.45 10.23 -4.01
N GLY A 30 0.40 10.45 -3.22
CA GLY A 30 0.07 11.74 -2.60
C GLY A 30 -1.26 12.36 -3.04
N LEU A 31 -1.65 12.25 -4.32
CA LEU A 31 -2.90 12.87 -4.80
C LEU A 31 -4.16 12.21 -4.22
N ALA A 32 -4.13 10.90 -4.01
CA ALA A 32 -5.27 10.17 -3.43
C ALA A 32 -5.53 10.58 -1.97
N GLU A 33 -4.47 10.77 -1.18
CA GLU A 33 -4.59 11.13 0.23
C GLU A 33 -5.12 12.56 0.40
N GLU A 34 -4.65 13.51 -0.41
CA GLU A 34 -5.18 14.88 -0.45
C GLU A 34 -6.67 14.89 -0.83
N ARG A 35 -7.05 14.18 -1.90
CA ARG A 35 -8.47 14.07 -2.30
C ARG A 35 -9.33 13.43 -1.22
N MET A 36 -8.83 12.43 -0.50
CA MET A 36 -9.55 11.83 0.62
C MET A 36 -9.77 12.83 1.77
N SER A 37 -8.77 13.68 2.06
CA SER A 37 -8.90 14.75 3.04
C SER A 37 -9.98 15.76 2.62
N ASP A 38 -9.95 16.19 1.36
CA ASP A 38 -10.93 17.13 0.81
C ASP A 38 -12.37 16.59 0.89
N ILE A 39 -12.56 15.32 0.52
CA ILE A 39 -13.86 14.65 0.62
C ILE A 39 -14.33 14.58 2.09
N SER A 40 -13.42 14.28 3.03
CA SER A 40 -13.79 14.26 4.46
C SER A 40 -14.23 15.64 4.94
N ASP A 41 -13.56 16.69 4.50
CA ASP A 41 -13.92 18.08 4.80
C ASP A 41 -15.25 18.50 4.18
N GLU A 42 -15.53 18.06 2.95
CA GLU A 42 -16.81 18.29 2.27
C GLU A 42 -17.96 17.63 3.04
N ILE A 43 -17.81 16.37 3.46
CA ILE A 43 -18.80 15.64 4.27
C ILE A 43 -19.08 16.37 5.61
N ARG A 44 -18.04 16.93 6.25
CA ARG A 44 -18.22 17.69 7.50
C ARG A 44 -19.01 18.98 7.29
N ARG A 45 -18.86 19.62 6.15
CA ARG A 45 -19.47 20.92 5.84
C ARG A 45 -20.83 20.79 5.13
N ASP A 46 -21.17 19.62 4.59
CA ASP A 46 -22.43 19.40 3.89
C ASP A 46 -23.63 19.53 4.84
N LEU A 47 -24.40 20.59 4.63
CA LEU A 47 -25.61 20.91 5.40
C LEU A 47 -26.81 20.03 5.03
N ARG A 48 -26.72 19.28 3.93
CA ARG A 48 -27.78 18.37 3.46
C ARG A 48 -27.75 17.03 4.19
N LEU A 49 -26.63 16.68 4.81
CA LEU A 49 -26.48 15.45 5.58
C LEU A 49 -27.07 15.61 6.97
N GLU A 50 -27.90 14.65 7.37
CA GLU A 50 -28.29 14.53 8.77
C GLU A 50 -27.08 14.17 9.64
N GLU A 51 -27.10 14.60 10.90
CA GLU A 51 -25.96 14.41 11.82
C GLU A 51 -25.62 12.92 12.03
N THR A 52 -26.64 12.06 12.03
CA THR A 52 -26.49 10.60 12.14
C THR A 52 -25.76 10.01 10.93
N GLN A 53 -26.13 10.44 9.71
CA GLN A 53 -25.51 10.01 8.46
C GLN A 53 -24.07 10.51 8.37
N ARG A 54 -23.85 11.79 8.70
CA ARG A 54 -22.51 12.40 8.76
C ARG A 54 -21.60 11.62 9.72
N THR A 55 -22.09 11.33 10.92
CA THR A 55 -21.34 10.57 11.93
C THR A 55 -20.98 9.18 11.42
N LEU A 56 -21.92 8.46 10.81
CA LEU A 56 -21.67 7.12 10.26
C LEU A 56 -20.61 7.14 9.15
N MET A 57 -20.66 8.11 8.25
CA MET A 57 -19.66 8.25 7.18
C MET A 57 -18.26 8.56 7.74
N LEU A 58 -18.17 9.47 8.72
CA LEU A 58 -16.88 9.81 9.35
C LEU A 58 -16.29 8.65 10.17
N ASP A 59 -17.13 7.87 10.85
CA ASP A 59 -16.66 6.65 11.52
C ASP A 59 -16.17 5.62 10.50
N TYR A 60 -16.90 5.41 9.41
CA TYR A 60 -16.46 4.51 8.34
C TYR A 60 -15.08 4.92 7.77
N ILE A 61 -14.88 6.20 7.47
CA ILE A 61 -13.57 6.73 7.01
C ILE A 61 -12.49 6.46 8.07
N THR A 62 -12.80 6.67 9.34
CA THR A 62 -11.88 6.41 10.45
C THR A 62 -11.49 4.93 10.54
N GLN A 63 -12.46 4.01 10.44
CA GLN A 63 -12.18 2.57 10.46
C GLN A 63 -11.38 2.13 9.24
N LEU A 64 -11.72 2.65 8.05
CA LEU A 64 -10.99 2.35 6.82
C LEU A 64 -9.51 2.76 6.95
N ASN A 65 -9.24 3.96 7.47
CA ASN A 65 -7.89 4.44 7.72
C ASN A 65 -7.12 3.56 8.72
N ARG A 66 -7.78 3.07 9.77
CA ARG A 66 -7.18 2.13 10.73
C ARG A 66 -6.81 0.80 10.08
N VAL A 67 -7.69 0.25 9.25
CA VAL A 67 -7.43 -1.00 8.50
C VAL A 67 -6.25 -0.82 7.54
N ALA A 68 -6.26 0.26 6.75
CA ALA A 68 -5.18 0.58 5.83
C ALA A 68 -3.84 0.78 6.56
N GLN A 69 -3.83 1.48 7.70
CA GLN A 69 -2.61 1.65 8.50
C GLN A 69 -2.07 0.33 9.02
N LYS A 70 -2.94 -0.58 9.48
CA LYS A 70 -2.53 -1.91 9.94
C LYS A 70 -1.93 -2.72 8.79
N GLN A 71 -2.54 -2.70 7.61
CA GLN A 71 -2.03 -3.38 6.42
C GLN A 71 -0.66 -2.82 6.00
N ARG A 72 -0.50 -1.49 5.94
CA ARG A 72 0.78 -0.84 5.63
C ARG A 72 1.89 -1.24 6.61
N ARG A 73 1.60 -1.32 7.92
CA ARG A 73 2.56 -1.80 8.92
C ARG A 73 2.98 -3.24 8.67
N CYS A 74 2.04 -4.12 8.36
CA CYS A 74 2.34 -5.52 8.03
C CYS A 74 3.25 -5.60 6.79
N LEU A 75 2.94 -4.85 5.73
CA LEU A 75 3.74 -4.81 4.51
C LEU A 75 5.15 -4.28 4.76
N TYR A 76 5.28 -3.20 5.52
CA TYR A 76 6.59 -2.64 5.89
C TYR A 76 7.44 -3.64 6.69
N ILE A 77 6.84 -4.32 7.68
CA ILE A 77 7.52 -5.35 8.47
C ILE A 77 7.92 -6.53 7.57
N GLN A 78 7.05 -6.95 6.65
CA GLN A 78 7.35 -8.03 5.73
C GLN A 78 8.49 -7.66 4.79
N GLY A 79 8.44 -6.49 4.15
CA GLY A 79 9.52 -6.00 3.30
C GLY A 79 10.86 -5.90 4.05
N ALA A 80 10.85 -5.43 5.30
CA ALA A 80 12.06 -5.40 6.12
C ALA A 80 12.61 -6.82 6.40
N LYS A 81 11.74 -7.80 6.67
CA LYS A 81 12.15 -9.21 6.83
C LYS A 81 12.74 -9.77 5.54
N ASP A 82 12.12 -9.48 4.41
CA ASP A 82 12.55 -9.95 3.09
C ASP A 82 13.93 -9.36 2.75
N CYS A 83 14.17 -8.08 3.04
CA CYS A 83 15.49 -7.46 2.91
C CYS A 83 16.55 -8.16 3.79
N VAL A 84 16.23 -8.46 5.06
CA VAL A 84 17.16 -9.17 5.95
C VAL A 84 17.46 -10.58 5.44
N GLN A 85 16.45 -11.30 4.92
CA GLN A 85 16.63 -12.62 4.33
C GLN A 85 17.53 -12.57 3.09
N LEU A 86 17.31 -11.59 2.21
CA LEU A 86 18.16 -11.37 1.03
C LEU A 86 19.61 -11.10 1.44
N LEU A 87 19.83 -10.18 2.38
CA LEU A 87 21.17 -9.82 2.84
C LEU A 87 21.89 -10.99 3.54
N ARG A 88 21.15 -11.88 4.23
CA ARG A 88 21.70 -13.15 4.75
C ARG A 88 22.06 -14.11 3.64
N GLY A 89 21.21 -14.25 2.62
CA GLY A 89 21.50 -15.06 1.44
C GLY A 89 22.76 -14.60 0.70
N LEU A 90 23.00 -13.28 0.68
CA LEU A 90 24.20 -12.66 0.11
C LEU A 90 25.43 -12.70 1.06
N GLY A 91 25.28 -13.20 2.29
CA GLY A 91 26.37 -13.29 3.28
C GLY A 91 26.80 -11.95 3.88
N VAL A 92 26.05 -10.87 3.65
CA VAL A 92 26.33 -9.53 4.20
C VAL A 92 26.05 -9.48 5.70
N ILE A 93 25.02 -10.21 6.16
CA ILE A 93 24.67 -10.38 7.57
C ILE A 93 24.66 -11.86 7.93
N LYS A 94 25.09 -12.18 9.14
CA LYS A 94 25.07 -13.55 9.68
C LYS A 94 23.69 -13.96 10.21
#